data_AF-A0AAE1KD49-F1
#
_entry.id   AF-A0AAE1KD49-F1
#
_cell.length_a   1.000
_cell.length_b   1.000
_cell.length_c   1.000
_cell.angle_alpha   90.00
_cell.angle_beta   90.00
_cell.angle_gamma   90.00
#
_symmetry.space_group_name_H-M   'P 1'
#
loop_
_entity.id
_entity.type
_entity.pdbx_description
1 polymer ?
#
loop_
_entity_poly.entity_id
_entity_poly.type
_entity_poly.pdbx_seq_one_letter_code
_entity_poly.pdbx_strand_id
1 'polypeptide(L)'
;MVHPLPSRLQRHFGDYLLLGDSGYPLEPFLMTPVTNPTNEAEELYYRALVRTRVIVELTLGVVKNRFRCIHRFGGELQYTPLRSAKIVSACLLLHNRCVSRSIPDPNNHLPEEDMPIEAHVVGAGDRGGTGRQTRDEIILEFYGRMGV
;
A
#
# COMPACT_ATOMS: atom_id res chain seq x y z
N MET A 1 -1.08 22.41 -6.34
CA MET A 1 -2.29 22.04 -7.12
C MET A 1 -2.22 20.55 -7.36
N VAL A 2 -3.14 19.74 -6.80
CA VAL A 2 -3.07 18.27 -6.90
C VAL A 2 -3.20 17.88 -8.37
N HIS A 3 -2.18 17.19 -8.90
CA HIS A 3 -2.21 16.74 -10.29
C HIS A 3 -3.15 15.53 -10.42
N PRO A 4 -4.01 15.51 -11.44
CA PRO A 4 -5.02 14.48 -11.57
C PRO A 4 -4.37 13.10 -11.81
N LEU A 5 -4.99 12.09 -11.23
CA LEU A 5 -4.68 10.69 -11.54
C LEU A 5 -4.74 10.45 -13.07
N PRO A 6 -3.97 9.48 -13.61
CA PRO A 6 -4.14 9.06 -14.99
C PRO A 6 -5.61 8.84 -15.32
N SER A 7 -6.07 9.19 -16.52
CA SER A 7 -7.51 9.32 -16.86
C SER A 7 -8.33 8.06 -16.54
N ARG A 8 -7.68 6.88 -16.58
CA ARG A 8 -8.28 5.59 -16.22
C ARG A 8 -8.61 5.48 -14.72
N LEU A 9 -7.82 6.11 -13.86
CA LEU A 9 -7.97 6.11 -12.41
C LEU A 9 -8.80 7.29 -11.92
N GLN A 10 -8.71 8.45 -12.59
CA GLN A 10 -9.47 9.64 -12.21
C GLN A 10 -10.99 9.42 -12.21
N ARG A 11 -11.50 8.60 -13.14
CA ARG A 11 -12.91 8.20 -13.17
C ARG A 11 -13.39 7.51 -11.89
N HIS A 12 -12.51 6.81 -11.19
CA HIS A 12 -12.85 5.98 -10.03
C HIS A 12 -12.44 6.62 -8.70
N PHE A 13 -11.41 7.47 -8.72
CA PHE A 13 -10.78 7.99 -7.51
C PHE A 13 -10.68 9.53 -7.49
N GLY A 14 -11.31 10.25 -8.43
CA GLY A 14 -11.45 11.71 -8.37
C GLY A 14 -10.13 12.44 -8.08
N ASP A 15 -10.15 13.26 -7.01
CA ASP A 15 -9.01 14.07 -6.54
C ASP A 15 -8.15 13.36 -5.47
N TYR A 16 -8.31 12.05 -5.28
CA TYR A 16 -7.49 11.29 -4.34
C TYR A 16 -6.08 11.01 -4.89
N LEU A 17 -5.11 10.92 -3.97
CA LEU A 17 -3.75 10.47 -4.26
C LEU A 17 -3.59 8.98 -3.94
N LEU A 18 -2.79 8.27 -4.72
CA LEU A 18 -2.37 6.93 -4.39
C LEU A 18 -1.20 6.96 -3.41
N LEU A 19 -1.18 6.01 -2.48
CA LEU A 19 -0.03 5.75 -1.62
C LEU A 19 0.69 4.49 -2.12
N GLY A 20 1.97 4.64 -2.43
CA GLY A 20 2.86 3.55 -2.81
C GLY A 20 3.89 3.27 -1.72
N ASP A 21 4.44 2.06 -1.73
CA ASP A 21 5.69 1.81 -1.01
C ASP A 21 6.89 2.44 -1.76
N SER A 22 8.08 2.32 -1.17
CA SER A 22 9.34 2.84 -1.72
C SER A 22 9.78 2.17 -3.04
N GLY A 23 9.22 1.02 -3.40
CA GLY A 23 9.47 0.35 -4.67
C GLY A 23 8.78 1.02 -5.86
N TYR A 24 7.79 1.89 -5.61
CA TYR A 24 7.10 2.65 -6.65
C TYR A 24 7.81 3.97 -6.99
N PRO A 25 7.70 4.46 -8.24
CA PRO A 25 8.16 5.80 -8.56
C PRO A 25 7.32 6.86 -7.83
N LEU A 26 7.97 7.92 -7.39
CA LEU A 26 7.28 9.12 -6.91
C LEU A 26 6.69 9.85 -8.11
N GLU A 27 5.36 9.98 -8.14
CA GLU A 27 4.63 10.68 -9.19
C GLU A 27 3.66 11.69 -8.59
N PRO A 28 3.20 12.72 -9.33
CA PRO A 28 2.25 13.71 -8.81
C PRO A 28 0.94 13.14 -8.25
N PHE A 29 0.61 11.90 -8.65
CA PHE A 29 -0.58 11.18 -8.23
C PHE A 29 -0.27 9.96 -7.35
N LEU A 30 1.01 9.64 -7.12
CA LEU A 30 1.49 8.46 -6.37
C LEU A 30 2.56 8.89 -5.35
N MET A 31 2.14 9.02 -4.10
CA MET A 31 2.98 9.44 -2.99
C MET A 31 3.69 8.25 -2.36
N THR A 32 5.00 8.37 -2.19
CA THR A 32 5.85 7.35 -1.56
C THR A 32 6.57 7.92 -0.33
N PRO A 33 7.05 7.08 0.60
CA PRO A 33 7.76 7.55 1.79
C PRO A 33 8.97 8.43 1.45
N VAL A 34 9.27 9.40 2.32
CA VAL A 34 10.53 10.15 2.25
C VAL A 34 11.67 9.23 2.69
N THR A 35 12.73 9.14 1.89
CA THR A 35 13.95 8.44 2.28
C THR A 35 14.77 9.34 3.19
N ASN A 36 15.05 8.90 4.41
CA ASN A 36 15.84 9.63 5.41
C ASN A 36 15.26 11.03 5.76
N PRO A 37 14.09 11.08 6.43
CA PRO A 37 13.47 12.35 6.84
C PRO A 37 14.41 13.18 7.72
N THR A 38 14.40 14.50 7.50
CA THR A 38 15.34 15.47 8.10
C THR A 38 14.68 16.48 9.04
N ASN A 39 13.36 16.58 9.00
CA ASN A 39 12.58 17.47 9.85
C ASN A 39 11.31 16.79 10.36
N GLU A 40 10.65 17.40 11.35
CA GLU A 40 9.48 16.83 12.02
C GLU A 40 8.30 16.58 11.07
N ALA A 41 8.05 17.49 10.11
CA ALA A 41 6.96 17.32 9.16
C ALA A 41 7.19 16.11 8.23
N GLU A 42 8.42 15.94 7.74
CA GLU A 42 8.83 14.76 6.97
C GLU A 42 8.72 13.47 7.79
N GLU A 43 9.09 13.52 9.06
CA GLU A 43 9.00 12.39 9.99
C GLU A 43 7.54 11.99 10.24
N LEU A 44 6.64 12.95 10.45
CA LEU A 44 5.20 12.69 10.59
C LEU A 44 4.59 12.11 9.32
N TYR A 45 4.93 12.65 8.15
CA TYR A 45 4.52 12.12 6.86
C TYR A 45 5.01 10.67 6.67
N TYR A 46 6.30 10.43 6.93
CA TYR A 46 6.90 9.10 6.83
C TYR A 46 6.18 8.09 7.73
N ARG A 47 5.95 8.45 9.01
CA ARG A 47 5.23 7.59 9.96
C ARG A 47 3.80 7.30 9.52
N ALA A 48 3.09 8.27 8.95
CA ALA A 48 1.73 8.08 8.46
C ALA A 48 1.68 7.05 7.31
N LEU A 49 2.61 7.14 6.36
CA LEU A 49 2.70 6.19 5.25
C LEU A 49 3.12 4.80 5.72
N VAL A 50 4.12 4.70 6.62
CA VAL A 50 4.54 3.42 7.20
C VAL A 50 3.40 2.75 7.95
N ARG A 51 2.66 3.49 8.79
CA ARG A 51 1.51 2.95 9.51
C ARG A 51 0.43 2.41 8.56
N THR A 52 0.18 3.13 7.47
CA THR A 52 -0.76 2.69 6.44
C THR A 52 -0.30 1.39 5.78
N ARG A 53 0.99 1.30 5.42
CA ARG A 53 1.59 0.10 4.83
C ARG A 53 1.47 -1.11 5.75
N VAL A 54 1.76 -0.96 7.04
CA VAL A 54 1.63 -2.05 8.02
C VAL A 54 0.21 -2.62 8.03
N ILE A 55 -0.82 -1.76 8.03
CA ILE A 55 -2.22 -2.22 7.99
C ILE A 55 -2.52 -2.99 6.70
N VAL A 56 -2.03 -2.51 5.55
CA VAL A 56 -2.22 -3.18 4.26
C VAL A 56 -1.53 -4.55 4.26
N GLU A 57 -0.30 -4.64 4.73
CA GLU A 57 0.47 -5.89 4.79
C GLU A 57 -0.17 -6.90 5.73
N LEU A 58 -0.59 -6.48 6.94
CA LEU A 58 -1.32 -7.34 7.88
C LEU A 58 -2.63 -7.85 7.25
N THR A 59 -3.38 -6.98 6.58
CA THR A 59 -4.62 -7.37 5.88
C THR A 59 -4.34 -8.40 4.79
N LEU A 60 -3.30 -8.18 3.97
CA LEU A 60 -2.90 -9.13 2.93
C LEU A 60 -2.38 -10.43 3.52
N GLY A 61 -1.69 -10.39 4.67
CA GLY A 61 -1.25 -11.56 5.43
C GLY A 61 -2.43 -12.44 5.83
N VAL A 62 -3.46 -11.87 6.45
CA VAL A 62 -4.70 -12.56 6.81
C VAL A 62 -5.37 -13.20 5.59
N VAL A 63 -5.49 -12.46 4.48
CA VAL A 63 -6.14 -12.95 3.26
C VAL A 63 -5.33 -14.09 2.63
N LYS A 64 -4.00 -13.99 2.58
CA LYS A 64 -3.11 -15.06 2.09
C LYS A 64 -3.15 -16.28 2.98
N ASN A 65 -3.23 -16.10 4.30
CA ASN A 65 -3.33 -17.23 5.23
C ASN A 65 -4.65 -17.98 5.00
N ARG A 66 -5.77 -17.26 4.90
CA ARG A 66 -7.09 -17.85 4.63
C ARG A 66 -7.14 -18.58 3.29
N PHE A 67 -6.69 -17.91 2.23
CA PHE A 67 -6.76 -18.41 0.87
C PHE A 67 -5.36 -18.84 0.40
N ARG A 68 -4.96 -20.05 0.79
CA ARG A 68 -3.62 -20.59 0.50
C ARG A 68 -3.28 -20.61 -0.99
N CYS A 69 -4.26 -20.57 -1.90
CA CYS A 69 -4.02 -20.46 -3.35
C CYS A 69 -3.30 -19.17 -3.79
N ILE A 70 -3.24 -18.13 -2.95
CA ILE A 70 -2.43 -16.93 -3.18
C ILE A 70 -1.24 -16.82 -2.20
N HIS A 71 -1.02 -17.86 -1.38
CA HIS A 71 0.11 -17.95 -0.46
C HIS A 71 1.32 -18.56 -1.17
N ARG A 72 2.53 -18.09 -0.84
CA ARG A 72 3.78 -18.57 -1.46
C ARG A 72 3.92 -20.09 -1.40
N PHE A 73 3.70 -20.69 -0.22
CA PHE A 73 3.74 -22.15 -0.03
C PHE A 73 2.52 -22.92 -0.57
N GLY A 74 1.44 -22.24 -0.95
CA GLY A 74 0.29 -22.89 -1.57
C GLY A 74 0.38 -22.96 -3.11
N GLY A 75 1.55 -22.62 -3.65
CA GLY A 75 1.82 -22.48 -5.07
C GLY A 75 1.70 -21.02 -5.49
N GLU A 76 2.83 -20.37 -5.77
CA GLU A 76 2.83 -19.05 -6.40
C GLU A 76 1.91 -19.06 -7.63
N LEU A 77 1.10 -18.01 -7.81
CA LEU A 77 0.14 -17.95 -8.91
C LEU A 77 0.86 -18.00 -10.27
N GLN A 78 0.87 -19.18 -10.90
CA GLN A 78 1.44 -19.43 -12.24
C GLN A 78 0.49 -18.95 -13.36
N TYR A 79 -0.09 -17.76 -13.20
CA TYR A 79 -1.02 -17.17 -14.15
C TYR A 79 -0.52 -15.81 -14.62
N THR A 80 -1.05 -15.34 -15.74
CA THR A 80 -0.77 -13.98 -16.22
C THR A 80 -1.18 -12.94 -15.17
N PRO A 81 -0.52 -11.77 -15.08
CA PRO A 81 -0.84 -10.75 -14.08
C PRO A 81 -2.33 -10.39 -14.02
N LEU A 82 -3.00 -10.33 -15.18
CA LEU A 82 -4.44 -10.05 -15.26
C LEU A 82 -5.29 -11.18 -14.64
N ARG A 83 -4.92 -12.45 -14.84
CA ARG A 83 -5.61 -13.58 -14.21
C ARG A 83 -5.32 -13.63 -12.72
N SER A 84 -4.08 -13.41 -12.31
CA SER A 84 -3.69 -13.34 -10.90
C SER A 84 -4.45 -12.24 -10.16
N ALA A 85 -4.59 -11.06 -10.75
CA ALA A 85 -5.38 -9.96 -10.19
C ALA A 85 -6.86 -10.35 -9.98
N LYS A 86 -7.46 -11.09 -10.91
CA LYS A 86 -8.84 -11.61 -10.77
C LYS A 86 -8.97 -12.61 -9.63
N ILE A 87 -8.00 -13.52 -9.48
CA ILE A 87 -7.96 -14.50 -8.39
C ILE A 87 -7.85 -13.78 -7.05
N VAL A 88 -6.90 -12.86 -6.90
CA VAL A 88 -6.73 -12.04 -5.68
C VAL A 88 -8.00 -11.26 -5.37
N SER A 89 -8.63 -10.64 -6.37
CA SER A 89 -9.90 -9.92 -6.20
C SER A 89 -11.03 -10.83 -5.69
N ALA A 90 -11.12 -12.06 -6.21
CA ALA A 90 -12.08 -13.04 -5.72
C ALA A 90 -11.80 -13.44 -4.26
N CYS A 91 -10.54 -13.64 -3.89
CA CYS A 91 -10.14 -13.91 -2.49
C CYS A 91 -10.55 -12.76 -1.55
N LEU A 92 -10.32 -11.51 -1.95
CA LEU A 92 -10.74 -10.34 -1.15
C LEU A 92 -12.25 -10.26 -0.99
N LEU A 93 -13.01 -10.49 -2.07
CA LEU A 93 -14.47 -10.51 -2.02
C LEU A 93 -14.99 -11.61 -1.11
N LEU A 94 -14.43 -12.82 -1.21
CA LEU A 94 -14.81 -13.95 -0.35
C LEU A 94 -14.40 -13.71 1.09
N HIS A 95 -13.23 -13.12 1.36
CA HIS A 95 -12.80 -12.72 2.69
C HIS A 95 -13.85 -11.82 3.36
N ASN A 96 -14.27 -10.76 2.68
CA ASN A 96 -15.30 -9.84 3.19
C ASN A 96 -16.64 -10.54 3.46
N ARG A 97 -17.02 -11.49 2.59
CA ARG A 97 -18.21 -12.32 2.79
C ARG A 97 -18.08 -13.23 4.00
N CYS A 98 -16.91 -13.76 4.29
CA CYS A 98 -16.68 -14.55 5.48
C CYS A 98 -16.69 -13.69 6.75
N VAL A 99 -16.04 -12.52 6.74
CA VAL A 99 -16.04 -11.58 7.87
C VAL A 99 -17.47 -11.15 8.22
N SER A 100 -18.25 -10.73 7.22
CA SER A 100 -19.65 -10.31 7.43
C SER A 100 -20.56 -11.42 7.95
N ARG A 101 -20.20 -12.69 7.75
CA ARG A 101 -20.94 -13.86 8.22
C ARG A 101 -20.30 -14.53 9.44
N SER A 102 -19.26 -13.92 10.02
CA SER A 102 -18.48 -14.48 11.14
C SER A 102 -17.98 -15.91 10.88
N ILE A 103 -17.63 -16.22 9.62
CA ILE A 103 -17.07 -17.52 9.25
C ILE A 103 -15.60 -17.55 9.70
N PRO A 104 -15.24 -18.48 10.62
CA PRO A 104 -13.90 -18.56 11.16
C PRO A 104 -12.87 -18.87 10.08
N ASP A 105 -11.63 -18.42 10.29
CA ASP A 105 -10.55 -18.78 9.40
C ASP A 105 -10.17 -20.24 9.63
N PRO A 106 -10.26 -21.13 8.63
CA PRO A 106 -9.87 -22.51 8.80
C PRO A 106 -8.39 -22.64 9.16
N ASN A 107 -7.54 -21.65 8.83
CA ASN A 107 -6.09 -21.71 9.04
C ASN A 107 -5.61 -20.90 10.26
N ASN A 108 -6.53 -20.43 11.12
CA ASN A 108 -6.17 -19.61 12.30
C ASN A 108 -5.30 -20.35 13.34
N HIS A 109 -5.24 -21.67 13.26
CA HIS A 109 -4.46 -22.53 14.16
C HIS A 109 -3.04 -22.79 13.66
N LEU A 110 -2.75 -22.39 12.42
CA LEU A 110 -1.39 -22.45 11.88
C LEU A 110 -0.59 -21.27 12.43
N PRO A 111 0.68 -21.47 12.81
CA PRO A 111 1.53 -20.37 13.23
C PRO A 111 1.61 -19.32 12.11
N GLU A 112 1.57 -18.04 12.48
CA GLU A 112 1.90 -16.96 11.56
C GLU A 112 3.35 -17.17 11.11
N GLU A 113 3.54 -17.46 9.83
CA GLU A 113 4.88 -17.49 9.25
C GLU A 113 5.31 -16.02 9.11
N ASP A 114 6.11 -15.54 10.07
CA ASP A 114 6.70 -14.20 10.07
C ASP A 114 7.42 -13.96 8.73
N MET A 115 6.74 -13.29 7.80
CA MET A 115 7.44 -12.57 6.75
C MET A 115 8.03 -11.34 7.42
N PRO A 116 9.37 -11.17 7.43
CA PRO A 116 9.94 -9.91 7.86
C PRO A 116 9.23 -8.81 7.08
N ILE A 117 8.72 -7.80 7.78
CA ILE A 117 8.37 -6.52 7.16
C ILE A 117 9.72 -5.97 6.71
N GLU A 118 10.19 -6.39 5.55
CA GLU A 118 11.36 -5.76 4.97
C GLU A 118 10.92 -4.33 4.68
N ALA A 119 11.43 -3.39 5.47
CA ALA A 119 11.56 -2.02 5.05
C ALA A 119 12.47 -2.04 3.82
N HIS A 120 11.90 -2.36 2.66
CA HIS A 120 12.54 -2.30 1.37
C HIS A 120 12.76 -0.81 1.07
N VAL A 121 13.76 -0.21 1.71
CA VAL A 121 14.26 1.13 1.39
C VAL A 121 15.08 0.99 0.11
N VAL A 122 14.44 0.55 -0.97
CA VAL A 122 15.01 0.63 -2.29
C VAL A 122 14.53 1.96 -2.83
N GLY A 123 15.41 2.96 -2.84
CA GLY A 123 15.10 4.25 -3.42
C GLY A 123 14.88 4.09 -4.92
N ALA A 124 13.63 3.90 -5.35
CA ALA A 124 13.26 4.18 -6.72
C ALA A 124 13.52 5.68 -6.92
N GLY A 125 14.68 6.00 -7.52
CA GLY A 125 15.21 7.36 -7.59
C GLY A 125 14.15 8.38 -7.96
N ASP A 126 14.16 9.49 -7.21
CA ASP A 126 13.34 10.69 -7.35
C ASP A 126 13.52 11.30 -8.76
N ARG A 127 12.85 10.71 -9.76
CA ARG A 127 13.05 11.02 -11.19
C ARG A 127 11.98 11.97 -11.75
N GLY A 128 11.00 12.39 -10.94
CA GLY A 128 9.91 13.28 -11.36
C GLY A 128 9.86 14.56 -10.52
N GLY A 129 10.31 15.69 -11.07
CA GLY A 129 10.30 16.98 -10.37
C GLY A 129 8.90 17.41 -9.88
N THR A 130 7.84 17.02 -10.59
CA THR A 130 6.44 17.32 -10.24
C THR A 130 5.91 16.46 -9.09
N GLY A 131 6.36 15.20 -8.98
CA GLY A 131 5.99 14.31 -7.87
C GLY A 131 6.59 14.77 -6.55
N ARG A 132 7.87 15.15 -6.58
CA ARG A 132 8.54 15.76 -5.43
C ARG A 132 7.86 17.03 -4.96
N GLN A 133 7.56 17.95 -5.89
CA GLN A 133 6.84 19.18 -5.55
C GLN A 133 5.50 18.89 -4.87
N THR A 134 4.72 17.94 -5.40
CA THR A 134 3.42 17.57 -4.80
C THR A 134 3.59 17.03 -3.39
N ARG A 135 4.59 16.15 -3.17
CA ARG A 135 4.89 15.61 -1.84
C ARG A 135 5.34 16.70 -0.87
N ASP A 136 6.23 17.59 -1.29
CA ASP A 136 6.76 18.67 -0.46
C ASP A 136 5.63 19.66 -0.08
N GLU A 137 4.72 19.97 -1.01
CA GLU A 137 3.49 20.74 -0.73
C GLU A 137 2.64 20.07 0.36
N ILE A 138 2.39 18.76 0.26
CA ILE A 138 1.62 18.01 1.28
C ILE A 138 2.31 18.03 2.64
N ILE A 139 3.62 17.78 2.67
CA ILE A 139 4.41 17.77 3.90
C ILE A 139 4.34 19.14 4.58
N LEU A 140 4.55 20.22 3.84
CA LEU A 140 4.53 21.57 4.39
C LEU A 140 3.11 22.00 4.83
N GLU A 141 2.09 21.79 4.00
CA GLU A 141 0.75 22.31 4.27
C GLU A 141 -0.03 21.50 5.29
N PHE A 142 0.14 20.18 5.31
CA PHE A 142 -0.62 19.30 6.20
C PHE A 142 0.18 18.95 7.45
N TYR A 143 1.38 18.41 7.28
CA TYR A 143 2.19 17.92 8.40
C TYR A 143 2.96 19.05 9.11
N GLY A 144 3.36 20.09 8.38
CA GLY A 144 3.99 21.28 8.96
C GLY A 144 3.06 22.08 9.89
N ARG A 145 1.74 21.96 9.72
CA ARG A 145 0.74 22.60 10.61
C ARG A 145 0.37 21.75 11.82
N MET A 146 0.75 20.48 11.86
CA MET A 146 0.49 19.58 13.00
C MET A 146 1.56 19.65 14.09
N GLY A 147 2.69 20.31 13.83
CA GLY A 147 3.82 20.47 14.77
C GLY A 147 3.77 21.71 15.66
N VAL A 148 2.58 22.14 16.13
CA VAL A 148 2.43 23.26 17.10
C VAL A 148 1.58 22.83 18.28
#